data_AF-A0A453IGJ2-F1
#
_entry.id   AF-A0A453IGJ2-F1
#
_cell.length_a   1.000
_cell.length_b   1.000
_cell.length_c   1.000
_cell.angle_alpha   90.00
_cell.angle_beta   90.00
_cell.angle_gamma   90.00
#
_symmetry.space_group_name_H-M   'P 1'
#
loop_
_entity.id
_entity.type
_entity.pdbx_description
1 polymer ?
#
loop_
_entity_poly.entity_id
_entity_poly.type
_entity_poly.pdbx_seq_one_letter_code
_entity_poly.pdbx_strand_id
1 'polypeptide(L)'
;MSVGIRFPTNLFGHPTDKRIEAVNSELEYWTNHSNVPITKVVFGHFPMSFTTSSEGGQRYESVFARQSISAYLCGHLHAKVSKQLWRHHQMRTEECSSSFWEWELGDWKESRLMRILAIDGGAVSFIDHTLNQPFQTSILITYPTDSRNMNILESKKGPPRNYINVLVFSEEPILNVSAIVFDSHNEFKIVEEMPLLPVASSSSQKPLFHAKWNAKNYKSPSPTRYWLQVIVLDSNGKKTLSERRPFSVEGKIAILHRPWLNRLIFEVEWEDAYKVLLWSNLAFTILLLFIPQVLYHFLKKKSSHQRWALSILTSPVQQRKAWFWLVLFLMEGANSKPFWFSLSLYVLWITQMPWFWGHATSENGEIAQMYISGWSIPFGMANYKLSSPDVMVITLPFLYLVVVPVVVLAYGLFAERAAAYLRYHRRAEDRANTADTTAEAARFLPGSPGPGALMNLSCKSKIKFVLIKFFGGWTRRIILLACLITATIHLKLSSMLMSAYGSTPVALSPPLTWMPILLLSVAAYCTVLPVG
;
A
#
# COMPACT_ATOMS: atom_id res chain seq x y z
N MET A 1 4.91 24.91 -2.72
CA MET A 1 4.54 24.91 -4.15
C MET A 1 3.11 25.41 -4.31
N SER A 2 2.78 26.18 -5.36
CA SER A 2 1.40 26.63 -5.63
C SER A 2 0.56 25.60 -6.39
N VAL A 3 1.23 24.68 -7.11
CA VAL A 3 0.62 23.61 -7.91
C VAL A 3 1.14 22.26 -7.40
N GLY A 4 0.25 21.29 -7.21
CA GLY A 4 0.60 19.93 -6.81
C GLY A 4 1.30 19.14 -7.93
N ILE A 5 1.82 17.97 -7.60
CA ILE A 5 2.42 17.06 -8.59
C ILE A 5 1.31 16.47 -9.47
N ARG A 6 1.65 16.08 -10.70
CA ARG A 6 0.76 15.36 -11.61
C ARG A 6 0.56 13.91 -11.16
N PHE A 7 -0.52 13.30 -11.65
CA PHE A 7 -0.69 11.85 -11.58
C PHE A 7 0.51 11.13 -12.23
N PRO A 8 0.96 9.98 -11.71
CA PRO A 8 0.37 9.20 -10.62
C PRO A 8 0.84 9.57 -9.20
N THR A 9 1.76 10.52 -9.06
CA THR A 9 2.30 10.98 -7.77
C THR A 9 1.34 11.88 -6.99
N ASN A 10 0.31 12.43 -7.63
CA ASN A 10 -0.77 13.15 -6.92
C ASN A 10 -1.64 12.28 -5.98
N LEU A 11 -1.29 11.00 -5.80
CA LEU A 11 -1.90 10.12 -4.80
C LEU A 11 -1.66 10.63 -3.37
N PHE A 12 -0.54 11.33 -3.13
CA PHE A 12 -0.20 11.87 -1.82
C PHE A 12 -0.32 13.40 -1.78
N GLY A 13 -0.73 13.92 -0.62
CA GLY A 13 -0.80 15.34 -0.32
C GLY A 13 0.53 15.86 0.23
N HIS A 14 0.96 17.05 -0.22
CA HIS A 14 2.20 17.70 0.20
C HIS A 14 1.91 19.04 0.87
N PRO A 15 1.69 19.07 2.20
CA PRO A 15 1.48 20.30 2.91
C PRO A 15 2.79 21.08 3.04
N THR A 16 2.67 22.40 3.06
CA THR A 16 3.78 23.30 3.41
C THR A 16 3.62 23.79 4.84
N ASP A 17 4.71 24.09 5.54
CA ASP A 17 4.67 24.67 6.91
C ASP A 17 3.75 25.89 6.97
N LYS A 18 3.87 26.80 6.00
CA LYS A 18 3.02 28.00 5.91
C LYS A 18 1.52 27.68 5.86
N ARG A 19 1.15 26.58 5.21
CA ARG A 19 -0.25 26.16 5.06
C ARG A 19 -0.76 25.48 6.34
N ILE A 20 0.07 24.69 6.99
CA ILE A 20 -0.25 24.09 8.30
C ILE A 20 -0.45 25.20 9.33
N GLU A 21 0.46 26.18 9.38
CA GLU A 21 0.37 27.29 10.33
C GLU A 21 -0.86 28.19 10.07
N ALA A 22 -1.17 28.47 8.80
CA ALA A 22 -2.40 29.20 8.46
C ALA A 22 -3.64 28.49 8.98
N VAL A 23 -3.74 27.16 8.81
CA VAL A 23 -4.86 26.38 9.35
C VAL A 23 -4.87 26.37 10.88
N ASN A 24 -3.70 26.25 11.51
CA ASN A 24 -3.58 26.34 12.97
C ASN A 24 -4.11 27.68 13.49
N SER A 25 -3.67 28.79 12.90
CA SER A 25 -4.07 30.15 13.27
C SER A 25 -5.58 30.36 13.15
N GLU A 26 -6.20 29.89 12.07
CA GLU A 26 -7.65 29.95 11.88
C GLU A 26 -8.41 29.15 12.95
N LEU A 27 -7.94 27.94 13.26
CA LEU A 27 -8.56 27.11 14.30
C LEU A 27 -8.39 27.71 15.69
N GLU A 28 -7.23 28.33 15.97
CA GLU A 28 -6.89 28.95 17.24
C GLU A 28 -7.68 30.25 17.48
N TYR A 29 -7.88 31.05 16.43
CA TYR A 29 -8.67 32.28 16.48
C TYR A 29 -10.02 32.04 17.16
N TRP A 30 -10.75 31.00 16.74
CA TRP A 30 -12.05 30.63 17.30
C TRP A 30 -11.98 30.09 18.73
N THR A 31 -10.86 29.49 19.14
CA THR A 31 -10.65 29.08 20.54
C THR A 31 -10.54 30.31 21.44
N ASN A 32 -9.76 31.31 21.02
CA ASN A 32 -9.38 32.43 21.86
C ASN A 32 -10.43 33.56 21.88
N HIS A 33 -11.24 33.69 20.82
CA HIS A 33 -12.20 34.79 20.67
C HIS A 33 -13.66 34.40 20.97
N SER A 34 -13.91 33.18 21.46
CA SER A 34 -15.24 32.72 21.80
C SER A 34 -15.37 32.39 23.28
N ASN A 35 -16.34 33.02 23.94
CA ASN A 35 -16.71 32.68 25.32
C ASN A 35 -17.58 31.41 25.41
N VAL A 36 -17.95 30.81 24.27
CA VAL A 36 -18.76 29.60 24.17
C VAL A 36 -17.93 28.48 23.50
N PRO A 37 -18.02 27.22 23.96
CA PRO A 37 -17.33 26.12 23.31
C PRO A 37 -17.76 25.94 21.85
N ILE A 38 -16.81 26.06 20.92
CA ILE A 38 -17.04 25.89 19.48
C ILE A 38 -16.75 24.45 19.05
N THR A 39 -17.66 23.89 18.25
CA THR A 39 -17.43 22.60 17.61
C THR A 39 -16.76 22.81 16.26
N LYS A 40 -15.53 22.35 16.12
CA LYS A 40 -14.76 22.50 14.87
C LYS A 40 -14.82 21.22 14.05
N VAL A 41 -15.21 21.34 12.79
CA VAL A 41 -15.15 20.26 11.80
C VAL A 41 -14.30 20.76 10.65
N VAL A 42 -13.25 20.03 10.32
CA VAL A 42 -12.28 20.41 9.27
C VAL A 42 -12.52 19.56 8.04
N PHE A 43 -12.37 20.14 6.86
CA PHE A 43 -12.49 19.42 5.59
C PHE A 43 -11.17 19.46 4.82
N GLY A 44 -10.80 18.34 4.21
CA GLY A 44 -9.66 18.25 3.31
C GLY A 44 -9.85 17.17 2.26
N HIS A 45 -8.95 17.13 1.27
CA HIS A 45 -9.07 16.18 0.18
C HIS A 45 -8.51 14.80 0.54
N PHE A 46 -7.28 14.75 1.06
CA PHE A 46 -6.57 13.51 1.32
C PHE A 46 -6.85 12.96 2.73
N PRO A 47 -6.94 11.63 2.90
CA PRO A 47 -6.76 11.02 4.21
C PRO A 47 -5.40 11.41 4.78
N MET A 48 -5.30 11.54 6.10
CA MET A 48 -4.05 12.01 6.72
C MET A 48 -2.90 11.01 6.56
N SER A 49 -3.19 9.71 6.46
CA SER A 49 -2.19 8.70 6.10
C SER A 49 -1.62 8.89 4.68
N PHE A 50 -2.36 9.53 3.79
CA PHE A 50 -1.94 9.90 2.42
C PHE A 50 -1.38 11.32 2.35
N THR A 51 -1.06 11.92 3.49
CA THR A 51 -0.44 13.25 3.55
C THR A 51 0.95 13.11 4.16
N THR A 52 1.96 13.68 3.51
CA THR A 52 3.34 13.69 4.02
C THR A 52 3.55 14.80 5.04
N SER A 53 4.61 14.68 5.84
CA SER A 53 5.10 15.78 6.67
C SER A 53 5.53 16.97 5.81
N SER A 54 5.36 18.18 6.32
CA SER A 54 5.86 19.41 5.70
C SER A 54 7.39 19.54 5.80
N GLU A 55 7.94 20.64 5.29
CA GLU A 55 9.38 20.92 5.30
C GLU A 55 10.00 20.88 6.70
N GLY A 56 9.31 21.46 7.68
CA GLY A 56 9.69 21.47 9.08
C GLY A 56 9.32 20.18 9.82
N GLY A 57 8.82 19.15 9.13
CA GLY A 57 8.38 17.89 9.75
C GLY A 57 7.04 17.99 10.48
N GLN A 58 6.22 19.00 10.16
CA GLN A 58 4.90 19.17 10.78
C GLN A 58 3.84 18.35 10.03
N ARG A 59 2.80 17.96 10.78
CA ARG A 59 1.67 17.17 10.29
C ARG A 59 0.35 17.76 10.79
N TYR A 60 -0.74 17.56 10.03
CA TYR A 60 -2.04 18.10 10.42
C TYR A 60 -2.62 17.41 11.66
N GLU A 61 -2.29 16.14 11.88
CA GLU A 61 -2.75 15.33 13.01
C GLU A 61 -2.45 16.03 14.34
N SER A 62 -1.24 16.59 14.49
CA SER A 62 -0.83 17.26 15.73
C SER A 62 -1.54 18.60 15.92
N VAL A 63 -1.74 19.37 14.85
CA VAL A 63 -2.49 20.64 14.87
C VAL A 63 -3.95 20.40 15.22
N PHE A 64 -4.58 19.42 14.57
CA PHE A 64 -5.99 19.08 14.78
C PHE A 64 -6.26 18.56 16.19
N ALA A 65 -5.36 17.72 16.71
CA ALA A 65 -5.41 17.28 18.10
C ALA A 65 -5.25 18.46 19.07
N ARG A 66 -4.21 19.29 18.90
CA ARG A 66 -3.95 20.47 19.74
C ARG A 66 -5.14 21.44 19.77
N GLN A 67 -5.78 21.66 18.62
CA GLN A 67 -6.93 22.56 18.49
C GLN A 67 -8.28 21.91 18.87
N SER A 68 -8.26 20.66 19.36
CA SER A 68 -9.42 19.90 19.84
C SER A 68 -10.59 19.87 18.84
N ILE A 69 -10.28 19.60 17.56
CA ILE A 69 -11.34 19.48 16.56
C ILE A 69 -12.22 18.25 16.84
N SER A 70 -13.48 18.29 16.43
CA SER A 70 -14.38 17.15 16.60
C SER A 70 -14.13 16.08 15.54
N ALA A 71 -14.01 16.51 14.29
CA ALA A 71 -13.75 15.62 13.17
C ALA A 71 -13.02 16.29 12.01
N TYR A 72 -12.20 15.50 11.31
CA TYR A 72 -11.63 15.79 10.00
C TYR A 72 -12.36 14.94 8.95
N LEU A 73 -12.99 15.62 7.99
CA LEU A 73 -13.67 15.03 6.86
C LEU A 73 -12.73 14.99 5.66
N CYS A 74 -12.46 13.79 5.14
CA CYS A 74 -11.57 13.59 4.00
C CYS A 74 -12.26 12.85 2.84
N GLY A 75 -11.59 12.81 1.69
CA GLY A 75 -12.03 12.11 0.48
C GLY A 75 -10.90 11.32 -0.15
N HIS A 76 -10.69 11.51 -1.46
CA HIS A 76 -9.64 10.89 -2.30
C HIS A 76 -9.77 9.39 -2.59
N LEU A 77 -10.33 8.58 -1.68
CA LEU A 77 -10.45 7.12 -1.89
C LEU A 77 -11.74 6.68 -2.57
N HIS A 78 -12.71 7.59 -2.72
CA HIS A 78 -13.96 7.38 -3.45
C HIS A 78 -14.74 6.14 -2.98
N ALA A 79 -14.69 5.81 -1.68
CA ALA A 79 -15.26 4.59 -1.11
C ALA A 79 -14.87 3.27 -1.82
N LYS A 80 -13.85 3.25 -2.69
CA LYS A 80 -13.42 2.05 -3.47
C LYS A 80 -12.97 0.91 -2.58
N VAL A 81 -12.48 1.27 -1.39
CA VAL A 81 -11.91 0.34 -0.42
C VAL A 81 -12.97 -0.06 0.62
N SER A 82 -13.66 0.92 1.20
CA SER A 82 -14.68 0.70 2.22
C SER A 82 -15.53 1.95 2.38
N LYS A 83 -16.83 1.77 2.62
CA LYS A 83 -17.79 2.84 2.96
C LYS A 83 -17.68 3.31 4.42
N GLN A 84 -16.89 2.63 5.24
CA GLN A 84 -16.72 2.88 6.68
C GLN A 84 -15.24 3.03 7.03
N LEU A 85 -14.58 4.00 6.39
CA LEU A 85 -13.20 4.37 6.69
C LEU A 85 -13.20 5.52 7.69
N TRP A 86 -13.05 5.15 8.96
CA TRP A 86 -12.97 6.09 10.07
C TRP A 86 -11.70 5.81 10.86
N ARG A 87 -11.01 6.82 11.40
CA ARG A 87 -9.88 6.65 12.33
C ARG A 87 -10.05 7.56 13.53
N HIS A 88 -9.83 7.00 14.71
CA HIS A 88 -9.76 7.80 15.92
C HIS A 88 -8.29 8.15 16.13
N HIS A 89 -8.00 9.44 16.18
CA HIS A 89 -6.68 9.96 16.45
C HIS A 89 -6.63 10.35 17.92
N GLN A 90 -5.67 9.78 18.65
CA GLN A 90 -5.43 10.12 20.05
C GLN A 90 -4.00 10.60 20.18
N MET A 91 -3.84 11.82 20.69
CA MET A 91 -2.54 12.38 21.02
C MET A 91 -2.48 12.61 22.52
N ARG A 92 -1.44 12.09 23.14
CA ARG A 92 -1.17 12.30 24.57
C ARG A 92 0.06 13.18 24.69
N THR A 93 -0.12 14.37 25.26
CA THR A 93 0.98 15.15 25.81
C THR A 93 0.99 14.96 27.33
N GLU A 94 2.08 15.38 27.98
CA GLU A 94 2.20 15.33 29.45
C GLU A 94 1.09 16.15 30.14
N GLU A 95 0.58 17.19 29.45
CA GLU A 95 -0.39 18.14 29.99
C GLU A 95 -1.83 17.86 29.55
N CYS A 96 -2.06 17.20 28.40
CA CYS A 96 -3.40 16.98 27.86
C CYS A 96 -3.48 15.76 26.93
N SER A 97 -4.57 14.99 27.04
CA SER A 97 -4.95 14.01 26.02
C SER A 97 -6.02 14.62 25.13
N SER A 98 -5.71 14.85 23.86
CA SER A 98 -6.69 15.32 22.87
C SER A 98 -7.00 14.22 21.87
N SER A 99 -8.23 14.22 21.37
CA SER A 99 -8.64 13.24 20.38
C SER A 99 -9.69 13.74 19.42
N PHE A 100 -9.65 13.22 18.20
CA PHE A 100 -10.58 13.58 17.14
C PHE A 100 -10.82 12.41 16.19
N TRP A 101 -11.87 12.52 15.40
CA TRP A 101 -12.18 11.52 14.37
C TRP A 101 -11.77 11.97 12.99
N GLU A 102 -11.25 11.07 12.20
CA GLU A 102 -11.11 11.22 10.76
C GLU A 102 -12.16 10.35 10.08
N TRP A 103 -12.91 10.92 9.12
CA TRP A 103 -13.92 10.20 8.37
C TRP A 103 -13.77 10.42 6.86
N GLU A 104 -13.59 9.34 6.11
CA GLU A 104 -13.73 9.37 4.65
C GLU A 104 -15.22 9.47 4.28
N LEU A 105 -15.53 10.34 3.33
CA LEU A 105 -16.89 10.69 2.91
C LEU A 105 -17.41 9.90 1.71
N GLY A 106 -16.62 8.95 1.19
CA GLY A 106 -16.87 8.31 -0.10
C GLY A 106 -16.89 9.31 -1.24
N ASP A 107 -17.52 8.92 -2.36
CA ASP A 107 -17.72 9.84 -3.47
C ASP A 107 -19.13 9.86 -4.03
N TRP A 108 -19.49 11.02 -4.55
CA TRP A 108 -20.70 11.18 -5.32
C TRP A 108 -20.59 10.52 -6.69
N LYS A 109 -19.42 10.59 -7.34
CA LYS A 109 -19.25 10.26 -8.77
C LYS A 109 -19.50 8.80 -9.09
N GLU A 110 -18.89 7.88 -8.34
CA GLU A 110 -18.94 6.43 -8.55
C GLU A 110 -19.89 5.77 -7.55
N SER A 111 -19.75 6.05 -6.25
CA SER A 111 -20.51 5.35 -5.21
C SER A 111 -21.83 6.02 -4.80
N ARG A 112 -22.15 7.23 -5.33
CA ARG A 112 -23.37 8.01 -5.05
C ARG A 112 -23.65 8.14 -3.56
N LEU A 113 -22.59 8.28 -2.77
CA LEU A 113 -22.68 8.39 -1.32
C LEU A 113 -22.90 9.84 -0.91
N MET A 114 -23.83 10.07 0.01
CA MET A 114 -24.14 11.35 0.63
C MET A 114 -24.12 11.21 2.14
N ARG A 115 -23.41 12.09 2.84
CA ARG A 115 -23.42 12.15 4.31
C ARG A 115 -24.28 13.31 4.78
N ILE A 116 -25.20 13.05 5.71
CA ILE A 116 -25.87 14.08 6.50
C ILE A 116 -25.17 14.13 7.85
N LEU A 117 -24.60 15.29 8.19
CA LEU A 117 -23.89 15.53 9.45
C LEU A 117 -24.69 16.50 10.31
N ALA A 118 -24.83 16.20 11.60
CA ALA A 118 -25.54 17.03 12.56
C ALA A 118 -24.67 17.33 13.79
N ILE A 119 -24.74 18.57 14.27
CA ILE A 119 -24.06 19.06 15.46
C ILE A 119 -25.13 19.41 16.51
N ASP A 120 -25.19 18.64 17.59
CA ASP A 120 -26.17 18.80 18.69
C ASP A 120 -25.45 19.18 19.98
N GLY A 121 -25.34 20.49 20.19
CA GLY A 121 -24.70 21.05 21.37
C GLY A 121 -23.25 20.56 21.58
N GLY A 122 -22.53 20.19 20.53
CA GLY A 122 -21.16 19.65 20.58
C GLY A 122 -21.04 18.14 20.43
N ALA A 123 -22.15 17.42 20.35
CA ALA A 123 -22.19 16.06 19.82
C ALA A 123 -22.20 16.12 18.29
N VAL A 124 -21.27 15.44 17.64
CA VAL A 124 -21.20 15.37 16.16
C VAL A 124 -21.56 13.96 15.74
N SER A 125 -22.64 13.89 14.96
CA SER A 125 -23.22 12.65 14.46
C SER A 125 -23.41 12.72 12.95
N PHE A 126 -23.48 11.57 12.31
CA PHE A 126 -23.75 11.52 10.88
C PHE A 126 -24.48 10.24 10.47
N ILE A 127 -25.06 10.27 9.27
CA ILE A 127 -25.59 9.10 8.56
C ILE A 127 -25.17 9.17 7.09
N ASP A 128 -24.87 8.02 6.51
CA ASP A 128 -24.51 7.89 5.10
C ASP A 128 -25.65 7.26 4.30
N HIS A 129 -25.97 7.88 3.16
CA HIS A 129 -26.98 7.43 2.21
C HIS A 129 -26.35 7.11 0.87
N THR A 130 -26.68 5.94 0.32
CA THR A 130 -26.34 5.61 -1.07
C THR A 130 -27.57 5.91 -1.94
N LEU A 131 -27.48 6.88 -2.84
CA LEU A 131 -28.61 7.33 -3.67
C LEU A 131 -28.79 6.51 -4.96
N ASN A 132 -28.44 5.22 -4.92
CA ASN A 132 -28.73 4.28 -6.01
C ASN A 132 -30.21 3.86 -6.02
N GLN A 133 -30.97 4.27 -5.02
CA GLN A 133 -32.40 4.02 -4.82
C GLN A 133 -33.09 5.35 -4.50
N PRO A 134 -34.44 5.45 -4.64
CA PRO A 134 -35.20 6.62 -4.23
C PRO A 134 -34.88 7.01 -2.77
N PHE A 135 -34.97 8.29 -2.45
CA PHE A 135 -34.68 8.78 -1.11
C PHE A 135 -35.64 8.13 -0.11
N GLN A 136 -35.12 7.21 0.70
CA GLN A 136 -35.87 6.58 1.76
C GLN A 136 -35.87 7.46 3.01
N THR A 137 -36.84 7.27 3.90
CA THR A 137 -36.89 7.96 5.19
C THR A 137 -35.56 7.79 5.94
N SER A 138 -34.86 8.91 6.13
CA SER A 138 -33.56 8.95 6.79
C SER A 138 -33.72 9.28 8.26
N ILE A 139 -33.12 8.46 9.13
CA ILE A 139 -33.22 8.59 10.58
C ILE A 139 -31.82 8.82 11.15
N LEU A 140 -31.51 10.07 11.48
CA LEU A 140 -30.25 10.47 12.09
C LEU A 140 -30.46 10.75 13.58
N ILE A 141 -30.04 9.83 14.46
CA ILE A 141 -30.01 10.17 15.89
C ILE A 141 -28.81 11.05 16.19
N THR A 142 -29.08 12.25 16.72
CA THR A 142 -28.07 13.28 16.99
C THR A 142 -27.48 13.13 18.38
N TYR A 143 -28.29 12.67 19.33
CA TYR A 143 -27.86 12.34 20.68
C TYR A 143 -28.74 11.23 21.27
N PRO A 144 -28.17 10.24 22.00
CA PRO A 144 -26.73 10.04 22.24
C PRO A 144 -26.00 9.57 20.97
N THR A 145 -24.72 9.92 20.85
CA THR A 145 -23.87 9.56 19.70
C THR A 145 -23.48 8.09 19.69
N ASP A 146 -23.20 7.53 18.51
CA ASP A 146 -22.65 6.19 18.37
C ASP A 146 -21.23 6.13 18.98
N SER A 147 -21.04 5.21 19.93
CA SER A 147 -19.75 5.08 20.63
C SER A 147 -18.62 4.54 19.76
N ARG A 148 -18.90 4.03 18.55
CA ARG A 148 -17.90 3.41 17.67
C ARG A 148 -17.20 4.39 16.73
N ASN A 149 -17.84 5.51 16.40
CA ASN A 149 -17.42 6.34 15.27
C ASN A 149 -17.80 7.82 15.36
N MET A 150 -18.54 8.25 16.37
CA MET A 150 -18.97 9.64 16.55
C MET A 150 -18.26 10.29 17.74
N ASN A 151 -18.33 11.62 17.80
CA ASN A 151 -17.61 12.38 18.80
C ASN A 151 -18.52 13.27 19.65
N ILE A 152 -18.09 13.53 20.87
CA ILE A 152 -18.64 14.57 21.73
C ILE A 152 -17.46 15.45 22.14
N LEU A 153 -17.61 16.76 21.93
CA LEU A 153 -16.60 17.75 22.30
C LEU A 153 -16.11 17.55 23.75
N GLU A 154 -14.80 17.51 23.96
CA GLU A 154 -14.21 17.12 25.24
C GLU A 154 -14.58 18.07 26.39
N SER A 155 -14.64 19.37 26.13
CA SER A 155 -15.10 20.39 27.09
C SER A 155 -16.57 20.22 27.51
N LYS A 156 -17.32 19.37 26.80
CA LYS A 156 -18.72 19.03 27.09
C LYS A 156 -18.91 17.57 27.52
N LYS A 157 -17.84 16.83 27.87
CA LYS A 157 -17.91 15.55 28.62
C LYS A 157 -18.35 15.77 30.10
N GLY A 158 -19.24 16.74 30.33
CA GLY A 158 -19.89 16.98 31.61
C GLY A 158 -20.93 15.89 31.93
N PRO A 159 -21.89 16.14 32.85
CA PRO A 159 -22.90 15.15 33.16
C PRO A 159 -23.70 14.74 31.90
N PRO A 160 -24.06 13.44 31.77
CA PRO A 160 -24.77 12.95 30.61
C PRO A 160 -26.10 13.69 30.45
N ARG A 161 -26.48 14.00 29.22
CA ARG A 161 -27.71 14.76 28.94
C ARG A 161 -28.92 13.84 29.02
N ASN A 162 -29.97 14.33 29.65
CA ASN A 162 -31.21 13.60 29.91
C ASN A 162 -32.22 13.75 28.77
N TYR A 163 -31.76 13.59 27.53
CA TYR A 163 -32.65 13.55 26.38
C TYR A 163 -32.12 12.65 25.26
N ILE A 164 -33.00 12.31 24.32
CA ILE A 164 -32.70 11.72 23.02
C ILE A 164 -33.20 12.69 21.96
N ASN A 165 -32.36 12.97 20.96
CA ASN A 165 -32.71 13.81 19.82
C ASN A 165 -32.50 13.05 18.50
N VAL A 166 -33.47 13.19 17.60
CA VAL A 166 -33.48 12.49 16.31
C VAL A 166 -33.94 13.43 15.22
N LEU A 167 -33.23 13.45 14.10
CA LEU A 167 -33.66 14.07 12.85
C LEU A 167 -34.25 12.99 11.94
N VAL A 168 -35.48 13.20 11.49
CA VAL A 168 -36.17 12.33 10.55
C VAL A 168 -36.47 13.12 9.28
N PHE A 169 -35.91 12.67 8.17
CA PHE A 169 -36.17 13.23 6.84
C PHE A 169 -37.01 12.24 6.05
N SER A 170 -38.18 12.65 5.59
CA SER A 170 -39.12 11.79 4.87
C SER A 170 -39.90 12.63 3.85
N GLU A 171 -40.22 12.02 2.71
CA GLU A 171 -41.15 12.61 1.74
C GLU A 171 -42.59 12.60 2.30
N GLU A 172 -42.94 11.53 3.01
CA GLU A 172 -44.25 11.34 3.62
C GLU A 172 -44.34 11.95 5.02
N PRO A 173 -45.50 12.49 5.42
CA PRO A 173 -45.75 12.97 6.78
C PRO A 173 -45.53 11.87 7.83
N ILE A 174 -44.88 12.23 8.94
CA ILE A 174 -44.56 11.29 10.02
C ILE A 174 -45.69 11.28 11.07
N LEU A 175 -46.19 10.09 11.41
CA LEU A 175 -47.23 9.90 12.42
C LEU A 175 -46.65 9.66 13.82
N ASN A 176 -45.67 8.76 13.94
CA ASN A 176 -45.09 8.39 15.22
C ASN A 176 -43.61 8.06 15.09
N VAL A 177 -42.86 8.38 16.13
CA VAL A 177 -41.43 8.07 16.26
C VAL A 177 -41.20 7.49 17.64
N SER A 178 -40.64 6.29 17.73
CA SER A 178 -40.27 5.67 19.01
C SER A 178 -38.79 5.30 19.03
N ALA A 179 -38.16 5.47 20.20
CA ALA A 179 -36.81 5.00 20.48
C ALA A 179 -36.88 3.74 21.33
N ILE A 180 -36.11 2.74 20.96
CA ILE A 180 -35.99 1.47 21.67
C ILE A 180 -34.55 1.31 22.12
N VAL A 181 -34.37 1.03 23.41
CA VAL A 181 -33.08 0.76 24.03
C VAL A 181 -32.94 -0.74 24.30
N PHE A 182 -31.80 -1.32 23.92
CA PHE A 182 -31.48 -2.73 24.11
C PHE A 182 -30.24 -2.90 25.01
N ASP A 183 -30.18 -3.99 25.78
CA ASP A 183 -28.99 -4.40 26.56
C ASP A 183 -28.30 -5.60 25.92
N SER A 184 -27.11 -5.40 25.38
CA SER A 184 -26.32 -6.46 24.73
C SER A 184 -25.86 -7.55 25.70
N HIS A 185 -25.72 -7.26 26.99
CA HIS A 185 -25.36 -8.28 27.99
C HIS A 185 -26.51 -9.26 28.24
N ASN A 186 -27.75 -8.84 27.96
CA ASN A 186 -28.95 -9.63 28.10
C ASN A 186 -29.51 -10.01 26.73
N GLU A 187 -28.65 -10.48 25.82
CA GLU A 187 -29.01 -10.94 24.47
C GLU A 187 -29.81 -9.91 23.65
N PHE A 188 -29.51 -8.62 23.82
CA PHE A 188 -30.25 -7.52 23.19
C PHE A 188 -31.74 -7.51 23.53
N LYS A 189 -32.11 -7.85 24.78
CA LYS A 189 -33.47 -7.60 25.28
C LYS A 189 -33.79 -6.11 25.31
N ILE A 190 -35.04 -5.78 25.02
CA ILE A 190 -35.58 -4.42 25.11
C ILE A 190 -35.63 -4.03 26.59
N VAL A 191 -34.99 -2.93 26.92
CA VAL A 191 -34.94 -2.36 28.28
C VAL A 191 -36.00 -1.28 28.43
N GLU A 192 -36.12 -0.41 27.44
CA GLU A 192 -37.04 0.72 27.46
C GLU A 192 -37.47 1.05 26.03
N GLU A 193 -38.74 1.39 25.85
CA GLU A 193 -39.28 2.01 24.64
C GLU A 193 -39.94 3.33 25.03
N MET A 194 -39.65 4.39 24.29
CA MET A 194 -40.16 5.72 24.58
C MET A 194 -40.61 6.44 23.30
N PRO A 195 -41.76 7.13 23.31
CA PRO A 195 -42.20 7.95 22.20
C PRO A 195 -41.39 9.24 22.13
N LEU A 196 -41.09 9.71 20.92
CA LEU A 196 -40.47 11.00 20.68
C LEU A 196 -41.49 11.98 20.14
N LEU A 197 -41.47 13.18 20.72
CA LEU A 197 -42.38 14.24 20.34
C LEU A 197 -41.68 15.20 19.37
N PRO A 198 -42.38 15.70 18.33
CA PRO A 198 -41.81 16.70 17.44
C PRO A 198 -41.53 18.00 18.22
N VAL A 199 -40.36 18.57 18.03
CA VAL A 199 -39.97 19.84 18.65
C VAL A 199 -40.70 20.98 17.94
N ALA A 200 -41.26 21.91 18.72
CA ALA A 200 -41.95 23.07 18.16
C ALA A 200 -40.95 23.98 17.41
N SER A 201 -41.16 24.16 16.11
CA SER A 201 -40.43 25.10 15.26
C SER A 201 -41.40 25.87 14.37
N SER A 202 -41.04 27.08 13.96
CA SER A 202 -41.77 27.91 13.00
C SER A 202 -41.78 27.35 11.56
N SER A 203 -40.93 26.35 11.29
CA SER A 203 -40.87 25.61 10.03
C SER A 203 -42.08 24.70 9.81
N SER A 204 -42.58 24.64 8.58
CA SER A 204 -43.66 23.73 8.15
C SER A 204 -43.26 22.26 8.24
N GLN A 205 -41.99 21.94 7.99
CA GLN A 205 -41.41 20.63 8.21
C GLN A 205 -40.73 20.59 9.58
N LYS A 206 -41.14 19.66 10.45
CA LYS A 206 -40.59 19.47 11.80
C LYS A 206 -39.76 18.19 11.85
N PRO A 207 -38.50 18.20 11.34
CA PRO A 207 -37.69 16.99 11.26
C PRO A 207 -37.13 16.55 12.62
N LEU A 208 -37.14 17.42 13.64
CA LEU A 208 -36.55 17.15 14.94
C LEU A 208 -37.56 16.56 15.92
N PHE A 209 -37.24 15.36 16.42
CA PHE A 209 -37.99 14.62 17.42
C PHE A 209 -37.16 14.49 18.71
N HIS A 210 -37.83 14.67 19.85
CA HIS A 210 -37.22 14.74 21.18
C HIS A 210 -37.93 13.84 22.18
N ALA A 211 -37.15 13.12 22.98
CA ALA A 211 -37.63 12.44 24.19
C ALA A 211 -36.77 12.80 25.40
N LYS A 212 -37.41 12.90 26.56
CA LYS A 212 -36.71 12.97 27.84
C LYS A 212 -36.48 11.55 28.35
N TRP A 213 -35.30 11.30 28.92
CA TRP A 213 -34.95 10.03 29.54
C TRP A 213 -34.01 10.25 30.74
N ASN A 214 -33.76 9.21 31.54
CA ASN A 214 -32.76 9.27 32.60
C ASN A 214 -31.46 8.60 32.14
N ALA A 215 -30.51 9.40 31.66
CA ALA A 215 -29.25 8.89 31.12
C ALA A 215 -28.40 8.13 32.16
N LYS A 216 -28.61 8.39 33.47
CA LYS A 216 -27.87 7.69 34.53
C LYS A 216 -28.15 6.19 34.56
N ASN A 217 -29.34 5.75 34.12
CA ASN A 217 -29.72 4.34 34.04
C ASN A 217 -28.84 3.57 33.03
N TYR A 218 -28.26 4.29 32.08
CA TYR A 218 -27.49 3.74 30.96
C TYR A 218 -25.97 3.90 31.13
N LYS A 219 -25.51 4.20 32.35
CA LYS A 219 -24.07 4.19 32.66
C LYS A 219 -23.54 2.76 32.69
N SER A 220 -22.38 2.54 32.08
CA SER A 220 -21.76 1.23 31.99
C SER A 220 -20.24 1.35 31.81
N PRO A 221 -19.44 0.41 32.36
CA PRO A 221 -18.01 0.33 32.03
C PRO A 221 -17.79 0.06 30.54
N SER A 222 -18.65 -0.75 29.91
CA SER A 222 -18.54 -1.09 28.48
C SER A 222 -19.22 -0.02 27.60
N PRO A 223 -18.50 0.58 26.62
CA PRO A 223 -19.06 1.58 25.69
C PRO A 223 -20.06 0.98 24.69
N THR A 224 -20.21 -0.34 24.65
CA THR A 224 -21.11 -1.06 23.72
C THR A 224 -22.21 -1.83 24.43
N ARG A 225 -22.43 -1.62 25.74
CA ARG A 225 -23.45 -2.35 26.48
C ARG A 225 -24.86 -2.03 25.96
N TYR A 226 -25.22 -0.75 25.91
CA TYR A 226 -26.56 -0.31 25.51
C TYR A 226 -26.59 0.12 24.05
N TRP A 227 -27.69 -0.23 23.38
CA TRP A 227 -27.92 0.06 21.97
C TRP A 227 -29.22 0.78 21.77
N LEU A 228 -29.26 1.69 20.81
CA LEU A 228 -30.41 2.51 20.47
C LEU A 228 -30.83 2.20 19.03
N GLN A 229 -32.14 2.05 18.83
CA GLN A 229 -32.75 1.99 17.52
C GLN A 229 -33.99 2.88 17.52
N VAL A 230 -34.26 3.57 16.42
CA VAL A 230 -35.44 4.40 16.27
C VAL A 230 -36.35 3.81 15.20
N ILE A 231 -37.64 3.77 15.50
CA ILE A 231 -38.70 3.34 14.60
C ILE A 231 -39.51 4.57 14.21
N VAL A 232 -39.73 4.74 12.92
CA VAL A 232 -40.56 5.81 12.35
C VAL A 232 -41.74 5.16 11.62
N LEU A 233 -42.94 5.64 11.93
CA LEU A 233 -44.17 5.29 11.23
C LEU A 233 -44.64 6.51 10.42
N ASP A 234 -44.76 6.33 9.11
CA ASP A 234 -45.29 7.36 8.22
C ASP A 234 -46.81 7.28 8.04
N SER A 235 -47.38 8.28 7.37
CA SER A 235 -48.83 8.38 7.10
C SER A 235 -49.38 7.27 6.19
N ASN A 236 -48.52 6.63 5.40
CA ASN A 236 -48.86 5.48 4.56
C ASN A 236 -48.80 4.16 5.35
N GLY A 237 -48.50 4.20 6.65
CA GLY A 237 -48.40 3.03 7.52
C GLY A 237 -47.09 2.25 7.37
N LYS A 238 -46.12 2.75 6.59
CA LYS A 238 -44.81 2.13 6.43
C LYS A 238 -43.95 2.44 7.65
N LYS A 239 -43.34 1.36 8.18
CA LYS A 239 -42.40 1.41 9.30
C LYS A 239 -40.98 1.40 8.78
N THR A 240 -40.20 2.42 9.13
CA THR A 240 -38.77 2.51 8.81
C THR A 240 -37.95 2.43 10.10
N LEU A 241 -36.89 1.61 10.08
CA LEU A 241 -36.01 1.37 11.22
C LEU A 241 -34.66 2.01 10.97
N SER A 242 -34.10 2.68 11.97
CA SER A 242 -32.70 3.11 11.93
C SER A 242 -31.75 1.91 12.05
N GLU A 243 -30.48 2.09 11.68
CA GLU A 243 -29.44 1.17 12.13
C GLU A 243 -29.45 1.10 13.65
N ARG A 244 -29.41 -0.11 14.20
CA ARG A 244 -29.24 -0.33 15.64
C ARG A 244 -27.78 -0.07 15.98
N ARG A 245 -27.52 0.91 16.84
CA ARG A 245 -26.16 1.37 17.15
C ARG A 245 -25.89 1.43 18.66
N PRO A 246 -24.67 1.13 19.13
CA PRO A 246 -24.32 1.26 20.54
C PRO A 246 -24.17 2.74 20.90
N PHE A 247 -24.40 3.06 22.17
CA PHE A 247 -24.10 4.39 22.69
C PHE A 247 -23.46 4.31 24.07
N SER A 248 -22.75 5.37 24.43
CA SER A 248 -22.26 5.58 25.79
C SER A 248 -22.67 6.97 26.24
N VAL A 249 -23.51 7.05 27.27
CA VAL A 249 -23.92 8.34 27.88
C VAL A 249 -22.72 9.12 28.44
N GLU A 250 -21.65 8.42 28.82
CA GLU A 250 -20.40 9.00 29.34
C GLU A 250 -19.42 9.41 28.22
N GLY A 251 -19.79 9.26 26.95
CA GLY A 251 -18.91 9.57 25.81
C GLY A 251 -17.68 8.65 25.68
N LYS A 252 -17.72 7.44 26.26
CA LYS A 252 -16.69 6.42 26.08
C LYS A 252 -16.72 5.88 24.65
N ILE A 253 -15.54 5.65 24.10
CA ILE A 253 -15.36 5.19 22.72
C ILE A 253 -15.12 3.68 22.71
N ALA A 254 -15.79 3.00 21.78
CA ALA A 254 -15.60 1.60 21.48
C ALA A 254 -14.65 1.45 20.29
N ILE A 255 -13.43 0.95 20.54
CA ILE A 255 -12.49 0.64 19.46
C ILE A 255 -12.85 -0.73 18.89
N LEU A 256 -13.53 -0.75 17.75
CA LEU A 256 -13.91 -1.98 17.05
C LEU A 256 -12.71 -2.59 16.31
N HIS A 257 -12.66 -3.92 16.19
CA HIS A 257 -11.72 -4.59 15.30
C HIS A 257 -12.01 -4.21 13.85
N ARG A 258 -11.01 -3.69 13.15
CA ARG A 258 -11.13 -3.21 11.77
C ARG A 258 -10.61 -4.24 10.77
N PRO A 259 -11.18 -4.29 9.55
CA PRO A 259 -10.60 -5.05 8.45
C PRO A 259 -9.12 -4.69 8.28
N TRP A 260 -8.28 -5.68 7.95
CA TRP A 260 -6.85 -5.48 7.73
C TRP A 260 -6.56 -4.40 6.69
N LEU A 261 -7.42 -4.30 5.66
CA LEU A 261 -7.29 -3.30 4.60
C LEU A 261 -7.47 -1.86 5.13
N ASN A 262 -8.41 -1.64 6.06
CA ASN A 262 -8.59 -0.34 6.70
C ASN A 262 -7.35 0.06 7.50
N ARG A 263 -6.73 -0.89 8.21
CA ARG A 263 -5.48 -0.64 8.94
C ARG A 263 -4.35 -0.26 7.99
N LEU A 264 -4.18 -1.00 6.91
CA LEU A 264 -3.14 -0.72 5.90
C LEU A 264 -3.30 0.67 5.27
N ILE A 265 -4.52 1.16 5.09
CA ILE A 265 -4.77 2.42 4.39
C ILE A 265 -4.80 3.61 5.34
N PHE A 266 -5.44 3.49 6.50
CA PHE A 266 -5.65 4.61 7.42
C PHE A 266 -4.63 4.67 8.56
N GLU A 267 -4.05 3.56 8.99
CA GLU A 267 -3.16 3.53 10.18
C GLU A 267 -1.68 3.50 9.80
N VAL A 268 -1.33 2.94 8.64
CA VAL A 268 0.05 2.96 8.15
C VAL A 268 0.39 4.36 7.69
N GLU A 269 1.42 4.95 8.31
CA GLU A 269 2.04 6.17 7.82
C GLU A 269 2.92 5.83 6.62
N TRP A 270 2.36 6.06 5.43
CA TRP A 270 3.01 5.69 4.17
C TRP A 270 4.38 6.36 3.97
N GLU A 271 4.57 7.56 4.53
CA GLU A 271 5.86 8.27 4.56
C GLU A 271 6.99 7.44 5.22
N ASP A 272 6.70 6.68 6.26
CA ASP A 272 7.72 5.85 6.90
C ASP A 272 7.78 4.44 6.32
N ALA A 273 6.62 3.90 5.95
CA ALA A 273 6.54 2.58 5.32
C ALA A 273 7.36 2.51 4.02
N TYR A 274 7.31 3.54 3.17
CA TYR A 274 8.06 3.52 1.91
C TYR A 274 9.58 3.50 2.15
N LYS A 275 10.08 4.19 3.19
CA LYS A 275 11.50 4.20 3.53
C LYS A 275 11.97 2.79 3.86
N VAL A 276 11.22 2.07 4.71
CA VAL A 276 11.52 0.68 5.07
C VAL A 276 11.49 -0.23 3.84
N LEU A 277 10.45 -0.13 3.00
CA LEU A 277 10.30 -0.93 1.79
C LEU A 277 11.40 -0.65 0.75
N LEU A 278 11.83 0.61 0.62
CA LEU A 278 12.88 1.03 -0.28
C LEU A 278 14.24 0.48 0.17
N TRP A 279 14.63 0.72 1.42
CA TRP A 279 15.93 0.31 1.94
C TRP A 279 16.05 -1.21 2.05
N SER A 280 14.98 -1.91 2.43
CA SER A 280 14.96 -3.38 2.44
C SER A 280 15.11 -3.97 1.03
N ASN A 281 14.45 -3.41 0.02
CA ASN A 281 14.61 -3.83 -1.37
C ASN A 281 16.04 -3.60 -1.88
N LEU A 282 16.61 -2.43 -1.61
CA LEU A 282 17.97 -2.10 -1.99
C LEU A 282 18.99 -3.03 -1.31
N ALA A 283 18.84 -3.23 0.00
CA ALA A 283 19.68 -4.17 0.74
C ALA A 283 19.56 -5.59 0.15
N PHE A 284 18.34 -6.07 -0.10
CA PHE A 284 18.12 -7.37 -0.73
C PHE A 284 18.80 -7.49 -2.10
N THR A 285 18.63 -6.48 -2.97
CA THR A 285 19.23 -6.47 -4.32
C THR A 285 20.74 -6.45 -4.27
N ILE A 286 21.33 -5.63 -3.39
CA ILE A 286 22.78 -5.57 -3.16
C ILE A 286 23.29 -6.91 -2.64
N LEU A 287 22.65 -7.48 -1.61
CA LEU A 287 23.02 -8.78 -1.07
C LEU A 287 22.95 -9.88 -2.13
N LEU A 288 21.92 -9.87 -2.97
CA LEU A 288 21.76 -10.81 -4.09
C LEU A 288 22.89 -10.68 -5.13
N LEU A 289 23.47 -9.50 -5.34
CA LEU A 289 24.60 -9.30 -6.24
C LEU A 289 25.95 -9.65 -5.61
N PHE A 290 26.18 -9.33 -4.33
CA PHE A 290 27.51 -9.44 -3.71
C PHE A 290 27.75 -10.75 -2.96
N ILE A 291 26.77 -11.30 -2.24
CA ILE A 291 26.92 -12.59 -1.53
C ILE A 291 27.42 -13.70 -2.47
N PRO A 292 26.90 -13.84 -3.70
CA PRO A 292 27.36 -14.90 -4.58
C PRO A 292 28.79 -14.75 -5.05
N GLN A 293 29.29 -13.52 -5.22
CA GLN A 293 30.70 -13.28 -5.58
C GLN A 293 31.64 -13.72 -4.45
N VAL A 294 31.28 -13.37 -3.21
CA VAL A 294 32.02 -13.79 -2.02
C VAL A 294 32.00 -15.32 -1.91
N LEU A 295 30.82 -15.93 -2.06
CA LEU A 295 30.65 -17.38 -2.03
C LEU A 295 31.44 -18.08 -3.14
N TYR A 296 31.41 -17.54 -4.35
CA TYR A 296 32.17 -18.04 -5.49
C TYR A 296 33.68 -17.99 -5.22
N HIS A 297 34.19 -16.89 -4.67
CA HIS A 297 35.60 -16.76 -4.31
C HIS A 297 36.04 -17.81 -3.28
N PHE A 298 35.25 -18.02 -2.22
CA PHE A 298 35.58 -19.00 -1.18
C PHE A 298 35.48 -20.46 -1.65
N LEU A 299 34.47 -20.80 -2.46
CA LEU A 299 34.25 -22.17 -2.93
C LEU A 299 35.20 -22.57 -4.06
N LYS A 300 35.58 -21.64 -4.95
CA LYS A 300 36.52 -21.90 -6.04
C LYS A 300 37.94 -22.17 -5.55
N LYS A 301 38.35 -21.59 -4.41
CA LYS A 301 39.68 -21.81 -3.81
C LYS A 301 39.90 -23.26 -3.34
N LYS A 302 38.84 -24.05 -3.18
CA LYS A 302 38.93 -25.48 -2.87
C LYS A 302 38.73 -26.29 -4.16
N SER A 303 39.67 -27.17 -4.52
CA SER A 303 39.57 -28.20 -5.59
C SER A 303 38.49 -29.28 -5.32
N SER A 304 37.49 -28.93 -4.51
CA SER A 304 36.45 -29.76 -3.92
C SER A 304 35.06 -29.41 -4.44
N HIS A 305 34.88 -28.36 -5.27
CA HIS A 305 33.55 -27.94 -5.72
C HIS A 305 32.82 -29.04 -6.52
N GLN A 306 33.50 -29.68 -7.47
CA GLN A 306 32.92 -30.80 -8.24
C GLN A 306 32.61 -32.02 -7.35
N ARG A 307 33.52 -32.36 -6.42
CA ARG A 307 33.33 -33.47 -5.46
C ARG A 307 32.19 -33.21 -4.48
N TRP A 308 32.07 -31.98 -3.99
CA TRP A 308 30.99 -31.52 -3.10
C TRP A 308 29.64 -31.51 -3.82
N ALA A 309 29.59 -31.01 -5.06
CA ALA A 309 28.38 -31.03 -5.87
C ALA A 309 27.90 -32.46 -6.13
N LEU A 310 28.81 -33.38 -6.50
CA LEU A 310 28.49 -34.79 -6.71
C LEU A 310 28.01 -35.50 -5.43
N SER A 311 28.64 -35.19 -4.29
CA SER A 311 28.27 -35.72 -2.96
C SER A 311 26.87 -35.28 -2.51
N ILE A 312 26.44 -34.06 -2.84
CA ILE A 312 25.10 -33.60 -2.48
C ILE A 312 24.04 -34.13 -3.45
N LEU A 313 24.37 -34.22 -4.75
CA LEU A 313 23.45 -34.72 -5.77
C LEU A 313 23.12 -36.22 -5.61
N THR A 314 23.95 -36.97 -4.88
CA THR A 314 23.78 -38.39 -4.54
C THR A 314 23.14 -38.59 -3.15
N SER A 315 23.00 -37.55 -2.34
CA SER A 315 22.43 -37.65 -0.99
C SER A 315 20.91 -37.88 -1.02
N PRO A 316 20.35 -38.73 -0.13
CA PRO A 316 18.90 -38.92 -0.02
C PRO A 316 18.19 -37.76 0.70
N VAL A 317 18.92 -36.84 1.33
CA VAL A 317 18.34 -35.77 2.17
C VAL A 317 17.83 -34.60 1.32
N GLN A 318 16.52 -34.41 1.28
CA GLN A 318 15.86 -33.40 0.44
C GLN A 318 16.27 -31.95 0.77
N GLN A 319 16.49 -31.62 2.05
CA GLN A 319 16.94 -30.28 2.47
C GLN A 319 18.33 -29.93 1.93
N ARG A 320 19.26 -30.90 1.88
CA ARG A 320 20.61 -30.68 1.31
C ARG A 320 20.54 -30.37 -0.18
N LYS A 321 19.59 -30.98 -0.90
CA LYS A 321 19.35 -30.70 -2.32
C LYS A 321 18.83 -29.28 -2.54
N ALA A 322 17.90 -28.81 -1.71
CA ALA A 322 17.37 -27.44 -1.82
C ALA A 322 18.47 -26.39 -1.61
N TRP A 323 19.29 -26.53 -0.56
CA TRP A 323 20.44 -25.66 -0.30
C TRP A 323 21.47 -25.70 -1.44
N PHE A 324 21.73 -26.88 -2.00
CA PHE A 324 22.62 -27.01 -3.15
C PHE A 324 22.09 -26.27 -4.38
N TRP A 325 20.81 -26.39 -4.71
CA TRP A 325 20.21 -25.66 -5.83
C TRP A 325 20.23 -24.14 -5.62
N LEU A 326 20.01 -23.68 -4.38
CA LEU A 326 20.12 -22.26 -4.04
C LEU A 326 21.57 -21.76 -4.21
N VAL A 327 22.55 -22.49 -3.70
CA VAL A 327 23.97 -22.14 -3.83
C VAL A 327 24.39 -22.15 -5.31
N LEU A 328 23.97 -23.15 -6.08
CA LEU A 328 24.23 -23.22 -7.52
C LEU A 328 23.60 -22.06 -8.27
N PHE A 329 22.35 -21.70 -7.94
CA PHE A 329 21.66 -20.55 -8.53
C PHE A 329 22.43 -19.26 -8.32
N LEU A 330 22.84 -19.00 -7.08
CA LEU A 330 23.61 -17.81 -6.71
C LEU A 330 24.96 -17.79 -7.42
N MET A 331 25.74 -18.88 -7.32
CA MET A 331 27.09 -18.95 -7.89
C MET A 331 27.11 -18.81 -9.40
N GLU A 332 26.22 -19.52 -10.11
CA GLU A 332 26.23 -19.51 -11.57
C GLU A 332 25.72 -18.17 -12.13
N GLY A 333 24.73 -17.56 -11.47
CA GLY A 333 24.26 -16.22 -11.82
C GLY A 333 25.37 -15.16 -11.75
N ALA A 334 26.29 -15.31 -10.81
CA ALA A 334 27.43 -14.40 -10.61
C ALA A 334 28.72 -14.81 -11.35
N ASN A 335 28.74 -15.97 -12.01
CA ASN A 335 29.93 -16.51 -12.66
C ASN A 335 30.37 -15.69 -13.88
N SER A 336 29.40 -15.11 -14.59
CA SER A 336 29.67 -14.23 -15.74
C SER A 336 30.09 -12.83 -15.29
N LYS A 337 31.41 -12.60 -15.18
CA LYS A 337 31.99 -11.29 -14.83
C LYS A 337 31.42 -10.09 -15.61
N PRO A 338 31.32 -10.12 -16.96
CA PRO A 338 30.81 -8.96 -17.70
C PRO A 338 29.32 -8.71 -17.41
N PHE A 339 28.53 -9.78 -17.23
CA PHE A 339 27.11 -9.67 -16.94
C PHE A 339 26.87 -9.16 -15.52
N TRP A 340 27.58 -9.72 -14.53
CA TRP A 340 27.54 -9.24 -13.15
C TRP A 340 27.96 -7.77 -13.05
N PHE A 341 29.03 -7.36 -13.74
CA PHE A 341 29.45 -5.96 -13.76
C PHE A 341 28.37 -5.06 -14.39
N SER A 342 27.69 -5.52 -15.44
CA SER A 342 26.58 -4.81 -16.07
C SER A 342 25.40 -4.64 -15.10
N LEU A 343 25.03 -5.68 -14.35
CA LEU A 343 23.99 -5.61 -13.31
C LEU A 343 24.38 -4.68 -12.16
N SER A 344 25.63 -4.76 -11.69
CA SER A 344 26.14 -3.89 -10.62
C SER A 344 26.17 -2.43 -11.05
N LEU A 345 26.61 -2.13 -12.28
CA LEU A 345 26.59 -0.78 -12.84
C LEU A 345 25.16 -0.28 -13.01
N TYR A 346 24.24 -1.14 -13.43
CA TYR A 346 22.81 -0.81 -13.52
C TYR A 346 22.22 -0.45 -12.16
N VAL A 347 22.47 -1.27 -11.12
CA VAL A 347 22.00 -0.99 -9.75
C VAL A 347 22.66 0.27 -9.18
N LEU A 348 23.93 0.52 -9.50
CA LEU A 348 24.60 1.77 -9.12
C LEU A 348 23.98 2.98 -9.82
N TRP A 349 23.63 2.85 -11.10
CA TRP A 349 22.96 3.92 -11.84
C TRP A 349 21.62 4.28 -11.21
N ILE A 350 20.72 3.30 -11.02
CA ILE A 350 19.39 3.56 -10.47
C ILE A 350 19.43 4.10 -9.03
N THR A 351 20.53 3.91 -8.29
CA THR A 351 20.66 4.43 -6.92
C THR A 351 21.23 5.85 -6.88
N GLN A 352 22.19 6.18 -7.75
CA GLN A 352 22.93 7.45 -7.68
C GLN A 352 22.47 8.50 -8.68
N MET A 353 21.99 8.09 -9.85
CA MET A 353 21.67 8.99 -10.95
C MET A 353 20.17 9.24 -11.07
N PRO A 354 19.76 10.37 -11.67
CA PRO A 354 18.36 10.60 -11.99
C PRO A 354 17.87 9.53 -12.97
N TRP A 355 16.64 9.06 -12.73
CA TRP A 355 15.98 8.08 -13.58
C TRP A 355 15.53 8.75 -14.87
N PHE A 356 14.84 9.89 -14.78
CA PHE A 356 14.42 10.69 -15.94
C PHE A 356 14.11 12.13 -15.49
N TRP A 357 13.88 13.02 -16.46
CA TRP A 357 13.57 14.43 -16.22
C TRP A 357 12.27 14.81 -16.91
N GLY A 358 11.37 15.50 -16.22
CA GLY A 358 10.08 15.87 -16.82
C GLY A 358 9.34 16.93 -16.02
N HIS A 359 8.20 17.34 -16.58
CA HIS A 359 7.33 18.34 -15.98
C HIS A 359 6.47 17.72 -14.87
N ALA A 360 6.96 17.77 -13.63
CA ALA A 360 6.32 17.09 -12.50
C ALA A 360 5.02 17.76 -12.04
N THR A 361 4.86 19.07 -12.18
CA THR A 361 3.71 19.83 -11.62
C THR A 361 2.67 20.23 -12.66
N SER A 362 3.09 20.88 -13.75
CA SER A 362 2.22 21.30 -14.86
C SER A 362 2.96 21.21 -16.18
N GLU A 363 2.26 21.15 -17.31
CA GLU A 363 2.88 20.98 -18.64
C GLU A 363 3.91 22.05 -19.00
N ASN A 364 3.73 23.27 -18.48
CA ASN A 364 4.67 24.38 -18.63
C ASN A 364 5.46 24.67 -17.35
N GLY A 365 5.45 23.75 -16.39
CA GLY A 365 6.15 23.88 -15.11
C GLY A 365 7.66 23.65 -15.24
N GLU A 366 8.39 23.82 -14.14
CA GLU A 366 9.83 23.58 -14.13
C GLU A 366 10.16 22.10 -14.38
N ILE A 367 11.30 21.86 -15.03
CA ILE A 367 11.81 20.51 -15.25
C ILE A 367 12.31 19.97 -13.91
N ALA A 368 11.64 18.93 -13.41
CA ALA A 368 12.03 18.20 -12.24
C ALA A 368 12.79 16.92 -12.63
N GLN A 369 13.61 16.43 -11.70
CA GLN A 369 14.37 15.21 -11.89
C GLN A 369 13.82 14.13 -10.95
N MET A 370 13.54 12.95 -11.49
CA MET A 370 13.08 11.82 -10.68
C MET A 370 14.29 11.02 -10.20
N TYR A 371 14.47 10.90 -8.89
CA TYR A 371 15.48 10.04 -8.26
C TYR A 371 14.82 8.84 -7.58
N ILE A 372 15.66 7.91 -7.11
CA ILE A 372 15.19 6.81 -6.25
C ILE A 372 14.46 7.31 -4.99
N SER A 373 14.86 8.47 -4.48
CA SER A 373 14.23 9.13 -3.33
C SER A 373 12.97 9.94 -3.66
N GLY A 374 12.51 9.95 -4.92
CA GLY A 374 11.38 10.74 -5.38
C GLY A 374 11.78 11.94 -6.24
N TRP A 375 10.83 12.85 -6.46
CA TRP A 375 11.02 14.04 -7.27
C TRP A 375 11.92 15.07 -6.58
N SER A 376 12.86 15.63 -7.35
CA SER A 376 13.71 16.74 -6.95
C SER A 376 13.49 17.89 -7.92
N ILE A 377 13.06 19.04 -7.40
CA ILE A 377 12.88 20.26 -8.19
C ILE A 377 14.05 21.22 -7.89
N PRO A 378 14.77 21.71 -8.91
CA PRO A 378 15.80 22.72 -8.69
C PRO A 378 15.14 24.03 -8.24
N PHE A 379 15.49 24.56 -7.07
CA PHE A 379 15.00 25.84 -6.55
C PHE A 379 16.18 26.75 -6.19
N GLY A 380 16.54 27.66 -7.09
CA GLY A 380 17.73 28.48 -6.94
C GLY A 380 19.02 27.64 -6.97
N MET A 381 19.89 27.80 -5.95
CA MET A 381 21.12 26.98 -5.80
C MET A 381 20.90 25.67 -5.05
N ALA A 382 19.69 25.39 -4.56
CA ALA A 382 19.39 24.20 -3.77
C ALA A 382 18.41 23.29 -4.51
N ASN A 383 18.60 21.98 -4.38
CA ASN A 383 17.63 20.99 -4.84
C ASN A 383 16.63 20.73 -3.73
N TYR A 384 15.38 21.09 -3.96
CA TYR A 384 14.32 20.77 -3.03
C TYR A 384 13.84 19.36 -3.33
N LYS A 385 14.19 18.41 -2.46
CA LYS A 385 13.67 17.05 -2.50
C LYS A 385 12.26 17.09 -1.94
N LEU A 386 11.29 16.67 -2.75
CA LEU A 386 10.00 16.33 -2.20
C LEU A 386 10.20 15.06 -1.35
N SER A 387 10.21 15.19 -0.02
CA SER A 387 9.98 14.04 0.86
C SER A 387 8.62 13.53 0.49
N SER A 388 8.58 12.41 -0.21
CA SER A 388 7.35 12.04 -0.88
C SER A 388 7.13 10.54 -0.87
N PRO A 389 6.05 10.07 -0.24
CA PRO A 389 5.54 8.73 -0.47
C PRO A 389 5.21 8.42 -1.94
N ASP A 390 5.37 9.37 -2.89
CA ASP A 390 5.45 9.14 -4.34
C ASP A 390 6.37 8.00 -4.78
N VAL A 391 7.42 7.76 -4.01
CA VAL A 391 8.33 6.62 -4.21
C VAL A 391 7.53 5.32 -4.29
N MET A 392 6.40 5.21 -3.57
CA MET A 392 5.53 4.04 -3.60
C MET A 392 4.81 3.81 -4.94
N VAL A 393 4.67 4.86 -5.76
CA VAL A 393 3.88 4.78 -6.99
C VAL A 393 4.77 4.53 -8.21
N ILE A 394 6.00 5.02 -8.18
CA ILE A 394 6.96 4.88 -9.29
C ILE A 394 8.11 3.96 -8.91
N THR A 395 8.86 4.33 -7.87
CA THR A 395 10.13 3.68 -7.52
C THR A 395 9.92 2.26 -7.00
N LEU A 396 9.08 2.05 -5.98
CA LEU A 396 8.88 0.72 -5.39
C LEU A 396 8.32 -0.28 -6.41
N PRO A 397 7.27 0.04 -7.21
CA PRO A 397 6.79 -0.89 -8.22
C PRO A 397 7.87 -1.23 -9.24
N PHE A 398 8.69 -0.27 -9.66
CA PHE A 398 9.80 -0.54 -10.57
C PHE A 398 10.86 -1.45 -9.94
N LEU A 399 11.27 -1.20 -8.69
CA LEU A 399 12.26 -2.01 -7.99
C LEU A 399 11.78 -3.46 -7.76
N TYR A 400 10.54 -3.63 -7.29
CA TYR A 400 9.99 -4.94 -6.94
C TYR A 400 9.47 -5.74 -8.15
N LEU A 401 8.92 -5.08 -9.17
CA LEU A 401 8.31 -5.75 -10.32
C LEU A 401 9.23 -5.82 -11.55
N VAL A 402 10.29 -5.02 -11.59
CA VAL A 402 11.25 -4.99 -12.71
C VAL A 402 12.66 -5.34 -12.24
N VAL A 403 13.29 -4.54 -11.38
CA VAL A 403 14.73 -4.70 -11.06
C VAL A 403 15.02 -6.04 -10.39
N VAL A 404 14.33 -6.37 -9.29
CA VAL A 404 14.54 -7.65 -8.60
C VAL A 404 14.23 -8.85 -9.51
N PRO A 405 13.09 -8.90 -10.23
CA PRO A 405 12.82 -9.96 -11.19
C PRO A 405 13.86 -10.09 -12.30
N VAL A 406 14.38 -8.98 -12.85
CA VAL A 406 15.44 -9.01 -13.87
C VAL A 406 16.68 -9.71 -13.33
N VAL A 407 17.13 -9.37 -12.11
CA VAL A 407 18.29 -10.02 -11.48
C VAL A 407 18.02 -11.51 -11.24
N VAL A 408 16.88 -11.84 -10.64
CA VAL A 408 16.52 -13.22 -10.28
C VAL A 408 16.35 -14.10 -11.53
N LEU A 409 15.65 -13.62 -12.55
CA LEU A 409 15.42 -14.38 -13.79
C LEU A 409 16.70 -14.56 -14.59
N ALA A 410 17.55 -13.52 -14.66
CA ALA A 410 18.85 -13.66 -15.29
C ALA A 410 19.69 -14.73 -14.59
N TYR A 411 19.80 -14.69 -13.26
CA TYR A 411 20.49 -15.74 -12.49
C TYR A 411 19.87 -17.11 -12.72
N GLY A 412 18.53 -17.18 -12.83
CA GLY A 412 17.80 -18.41 -13.14
C GLY A 412 18.18 -19.01 -14.49
N LEU A 413 18.35 -18.18 -15.53
CA LEU A 413 18.79 -18.61 -16.85
C LEU A 413 20.22 -19.17 -16.81
N PHE A 414 21.13 -18.52 -16.09
CA PHE A 414 22.51 -19.00 -15.91
C PHE A 414 22.55 -20.32 -15.14
N ALA A 415 21.80 -20.42 -14.04
CA ALA A 415 21.67 -21.62 -13.24
C ALA A 415 21.05 -22.79 -14.01
N GLU A 416 20.00 -22.54 -14.81
CA GLU A 416 19.36 -23.54 -15.66
C GLU A 416 20.35 -24.09 -16.69
N ARG A 417 21.14 -23.21 -17.31
CA ARG A 417 22.20 -23.60 -18.23
C ARG A 417 23.20 -24.54 -17.56
N ALA A 418 23.73 -24.19 -16.40
CA ALA A 418 24.68 -25.07 -15.68
C ALA A 418 24.04 -26.40 -15.27
N ALA A 419 22.79 -26.38 -14.81
CA ALA A 419 22.05 -27.59 -14.48
C ALA A 419 21.85 -28.51 -15.69
N ALA A 420 21.59 -27.94 -16.87
CA ALA A 420 21.46 -28.70 -18.11
C ALA A 420 22.79 -29.38 -18.50
N TYR A 421 23.92 -28.68 -18.38
CA TYR A 421 25.25 -29.27 -18.61
C TYR A 421 25.55 -30.40 -17.62
N LEU A 422 25.25 -30.22 -16.33
CA LEU A 422 25.43 -31.27 -15.32
C LEU A 422 24.61 -32.53 -15.63
N ARG A 423 23.35 -32.36 -16.06
CA ARG A 423 22.49 -33.49 -16.47
C ARG A 423 22.99 -34.17 -17.74
N TYR A 424 23.52 -33.40 -18.69
CA TYR A 424 24.09 -33.95 -19.93
C TYR A 424 25.32 -34.81 -19.62
N HIS A 425 26.27 -34.29 -18.83
CA HIS A 425 27.45 -35.04 -18.42
C HIS A 425 27.11 -36.33 -17.67
N ARG A 426 26.19 -36.28 -16.71
CA ARG A 426 25.72 -37.48 -16.01
C ARG A 426 25.15 -38.53 -16.96
N ARG A 427 24.29 -38.12 -17.91
CA ARG A 427 23.72 -39.06 -18.90
C ARG A 427 24.79 -39.65 -19.83
N ALA A 428 25.83 -38.88 -20.16
CA ALA A 428 26.94 -39.37 -20.97
C ALA A 428 27.79 -40.39 -20.19
N GLU A 429 28.06 -40.13 -18.91
CA GLU A 429 28.74 -41.09 -18.01
C GLU A 429 27.89 -42.36 -17.79
N ASP A 430 26.59 -42.22 -17.54
CA ASP A 430 25.69 -43.37 -17.38
C ASP A 430 25.65 -44.24 -18.66
N ARG A 431 25.64 -43.61 -19.85
CA ARG A 431 25.71 -44.32 -21.16
C ARG A 431 27.06 -45.00 -21.39
N ALA A 432 28.17 -44.38 -20.99
CA ALA A 432 29.48 -45.01 -21.06
C ALA A 432 29.55 -46.23 -20.13
N ASN A 433 29.01 -46.12 -18.91
CA ASN A 433 28.98 -47.22 -17.94
C ASN A 433 28.00 -48.35 -18.33
N THR A 434 26.95 -48.07 -19.10
CA THR A 434 26.04 -49.11 -19.64
C THR A 434 26.55 -49.75 -20.92
N ALA A 435 27.45 -49.08 -21.67
CA ALA A 435 28.07 -49.65 -22.87
C ALA A 435 29.19 -50.66 -22.55
N ASP A 436 29.68 -50.71 -21.31
CA ASP A 436 30.76 -51.62 -20.87
C ASP A 436 30.29 -53.05 -20.50
N THR A 437 29.21 -53.56 -21.11
CA THR A 437 28.86 -55.00 -21.06
C THR A 437 29.00 -55.75 -22.39
N THR A 438 29.67 -55.17 -23.37
CA THR A 438 30.18 -55.92 -24.53
C THR A 438 31.58 -55.42 -24.87
N ALA A 439 32.54 -56.33 -24.73
CA ALA A 439 33.95 -56.09 -24.96
C ALA A 439 34.23 -55.54 -26.36
N GLU A 440 34.59 -54.25 -26.48
CA GLU A 440 35.40 -53.71 -27.59
C GLU A 440 35.84 -52.24 -27.46
N ALA A 441 36.29 -51.79 -26.28
CA ALA A 441 36.84 -50.43 -26.12
C ALA A 441 38.23 -50.37 -25.46
N ALA A 442 39.09 -51.36 -25.75
CA ALA A 442 40.51 -51.34 -25.35
C ALA A 442 41.42 -50.58 -26.32
N ARG A 443 40.90 -49.64 -27.12
CA ARG A 443 41.73 -48.75 -27.95
C ARG A 443 41.20 -47.33 -27.83
N PHE A 444 42.12 -46.40 -27.56
CA PHE A 444 41.92 -44.96 -27.32
C PHE A 444 41.79 -44.50 -25.85
N LEU A 445 42.82 -44.79 -25.05
CA LEU A 445 43.42 -43.79 -24.16
C LEU A 445 44.93 -43.74 -24.49
N PRO A 446 45.55 -42.55 -24.62
CA PRO A 446 45.79 -41.72 -23.44
C PRO A 446 45.56 -40.22 -23.65
N GLY A 447 45.10 -39.55 -22.60
CA GLY A 447 45.10 -38.08 -22.54
C GLY A 447 44.01 -37.53 -21.65
N SER A 448 44.30 -37.38 -20.36
CA SER A 448 43.48 -36.62 -19.43
C SER A 448 43.25 -35.20 -19.98
N PRO A 449 42.02 -34.73 -20.23
CA PRO A 449 41.80 -33.33 -20.47
C PRO A 449 41.97 -32.62 -19.14
N GLY A 450 43.09 -31.92 -18.97
CA GLY A 450 43.31 -31.07 -17.81
C GLY A 450 42.16 -30.06 -17.65
N PRO A 451 41.98 -29.49 -16.44
CA PRO A 451 40.85 -28.60 -16.09
C PRO A 451 40.70 -27.31 -16.93
N GLY A 452 41.56 -27.09 -17.92
CA GLY A 452 41.54 -25.93 -18.82
C GLY A 452 40.59 -26.05 -20.02
N ALA A 453 40.12 -27.24 -20.39
CA ALA A 453 39.30 -27.42 -21.60
C ALA A 453 37.86 -26.91 -21.45
N LEU A 454 37.32 -26.92 -20.22
CA LEU A 454 35.97 -26.41 -19.92
C LEU A 454 35.93 -24.88 -19.73
N MET A 455 37.10 -24.24 -19.60
CA MET A 455 37.23 -22.81 -19.29
C MET A 455 37.50 -21.94 -20.53
N ASN A 456 37.95 -22.54 -21.65
CA ASN A 456 38.31 -21.82 -22.88
C ASN A 456 37.18 -21.71 -23.93
N LEU A 457 36.02 -22.31 -23.69
CA LEU A 457 34.83 -22.15 -24.56
C LEU A 457 33.99 -20.91 -24.23
N SER A 458 34.48 -20.03 -23.36
CA SER A 458 33.75 -18.84 -22.91
C SER A 458 33.84 -17.62 -23.84
N CYS A 459 34.69 -17.58 -24.87
CA CYS A 459 34.79 -16.36 -25.69
C CYS A 459 35.32 -16.48 -27.13
N LYS A 460 35.62 -17.68 -27.65
CA LYS A 460 36.15 -17.83 -29.02
C LYS A 460 35.55 -19.04 -29.73
N SER A 461 34.34 -18.92 -30.25
CA SER A 461 33.94 -19.75 -31.39
C SER A 461 33.17 -18.91 -32.39
N LYS A 462 33.85 -18.61 -33.50
CA LYS A 462 33.27 -18.08 -34.73
C LYS A 462 32.09 -18.95 -35.17
N ILE A 463 30.99 -18.26 -35.47
CA ILE A 463 29.98 -18.54 -36.50
C ILE A 463 30.10 -19.95 -37.11
N LYS A 464 29.34 -20.89 -36.55
CA LYS A 464 28.73 -21.99 -37.30
C LYS A 464 27.25 -21.96 -36.99
N PHE A 465 26.46 -21.73 -38.04
CA PHE A 465 24.99 -21.78 -38.00
C PHE A 465 24.58 -23.19 -37.56
N VAL A 466 24.29 -23.35 -36.27
CA VAL A 466 23.67 -24.55 -35.71
C VAL A 466 22.24 -24.17 -35.40
N LEU A 467 21.29 -24.93 -35.93
CA LEU A 467 19.85 -24.69 -35.87
C LEU A 467 19.41 -24.45 -34.40
N ILE A 468 19.09 -23.19 -34.08
CA ILE A 468 18.87 -22.71 -32.72
C ILE A 468 17.53 -23.22 -32.20
N LYS A 469 17.53 -24.09 -31.17
CA LYS A 469 16.28 -24.41 -30.46
C LYS A 469 16.17 -23.54 -29.20
N PHE A 470 15.33 -22.51 -29.27
CA PHE A 470 14.91 -21.72 -28.10
C PHE A 470 14.19 -22.57 -27.03
N PHE A 471 13.77 -23.78 -27.39
CA PHE A 471 13.03 -24.71 -26.53
C PHE A 471 13.96 -25.69 -25.81
N GLY A 472 14.49 -25.26 -24.66
CA GLY A 472 14.99 -26.19 -23.64
C GLY A 472 13.86 -26.97 -22.96
N GLY A 473 14.20 -27.70 -21.89
CA GLY A 473 13.22 -28.40 -21.05
C GLY A 473 12.14 -27.47 -20.47
N TRP A 474 11.09 -28.05 -19.87
CA TRP A 474 9.95 -27.29 -19.32
C TRP A 474 10.38 -26.14 -18.38
N THR A 475 11.43 -26.33 -17.58
CA THR A 475 12.00 -25.31 -16.69
C THR A 475 12.47 -24.06 -17.43
N ARG A 476 13.16 -24.22 -18.57
CA ARG A 476 13.64 -23.09 -19.38
C ARG A 476 12.48 -22.32 -20.00
N ARG A 477 11.46 -23.03 -20.48
CA ARG A 477 10.25 -22.40 -21.05
C ARG A 477 9.54 -21.54 -20.01
N ILE A 478 9.44 -22.02 -18.77
CA ILE A 478 8.86 -21.26 -17.65
C ILE A 478 9.69 -20.00 -17.35
N ILE A 479 11.02 -20.11 -17.26
CA ILE A 479 11.88 -18.94 -16.99
C ILE A 479 11.79 -17.91 -18.12
N LEU A 480 11.81 -18.34 -19.39
CA LEU A 480 11.67 -17.44 -20.53
C LEU A 480 10.29 -16.78 -20.60
N LEU A 481 9.22 -17.52 -20.26
CA LEU A 481 7.88 -16.97 -20.13
C LEU A 481 7.84 -15.92 -19.01
N ALA A 482 8.47 -16.18 -17.87
CA ALA A 482 8.60 -15.20 -16.80
C ALA A 482 9.39 -13.95 -17.23
N CYS A 483 10.46 -14.10 -18.01
CA CYS A 483 11.18 -12.96 -18.61
C CYS A 483 10.26 -12.13 -19.52
N LEU A 484 9.44 -12.77 -20.35
CA LEU A 484 8.49 -12.08 -21.20
C LEU A 484 7.43 -11.34 -20.36
N ILE A 485 6.89 -11.99 -19.32
CA ILE A 485 5.93 -11.36 -18.40
C ILE A 485 6.57 -10.12 -17.73
N THR A 486 7.77 -10.24 -17.17
CA THR A 486 8.50 -9.11 -16.58
C THR A 486 8.73 -7.98 -17.59
N ALA A 487 9.12 -8.29 -18.83
CA ALA A 487 9.28 -7.29 -19.89
C ALA A 487 7.96 -6.60 -20.24
N THR A 488 6.83 -7.32 -20.28
CA THR A 488 5.51 -6.70 -20.52
C THR A 488 5.06 -5.81 -19.37
N ILE A 489 5.29 -6.22 -18.12
CA ILE A 489 5.01 -5.40 -16.93
C ILE A 489 5.84 -4.12 -16.97
N HIS A 490 7.13 -4.25 -17.30
CA HIS A 490 8.05 -3.13 -17.45
C HIS A 490 7.59 -2.15 -18.53
N LEU A 491 7.26 -2.62 -19.73
CA LEU A 491 6.74 -1.77 -20.80
C LEU A 491 5.44 -1.07 -20.41
N LYS A 492 4.55 -1.74 -19.67
CA LYS A 492 3.32 -1.14 -19.15
C LYS A 492 3.61 -0.03 -18.13
N LEU A 493 4.55 -0.24 -17.20
CA LEU A 493 4.98 0.78 -16.25
C LEU A 493 5.59 1.99 -16.98
N SER A 494 6.50 1.77 -17.94
CA SER A 494 7.09 2.83 -18.75
C SER A 494 6.04 3.59 -19.56
N SER A 495 5.06 2.90 -20.15
CA SER A 495 3.96 3.53 -20.90
C SER A 495 3.09 4.43 -20.02
N MET A 496 2.76 3.99 -18.80
CA MET A 496 2.03 4.84 -17.84
C MET A 496 2.84 6.09 -17.46
N LEU A 497 4.15 5.95 -17.24
CA LEU A 497 5.03 7.09 -16.96
C LEU A 497 5.15 8.05 -18.15
N MET A 498 5.24 7.52 -19.38
CA MET A 498 5.23 8.32 -20.61
C MET A 498 3.93 9.11 -20.77
N SER A 499 2.78 8.50 -20.44
CA SER A 499 1.49 9.18 -20.46
C SER A 499 1.37 10.26 -19.40
N ALA A 500 2.03 10.09 -18.25
CA ALA A 500 1.97 11.00 -17.12
C ALA A 500 2.91 12.22 -17.27
N TYR A 501 4.14 11.98 -17.71
CA TYR A 501 5.22 12.98 -17.67
C TYR A 501 5.79 13.35 -19.05
N GLY A 502 5.22 12.79 -20.12
CA GLY A 502 5.68 12.95 -21.49
C GLY A 502 6.52 11.78 -21.99
N SER A 503 6.36 11.43 -23.25
CA SER A 503 7.02 10.27 -23.87
C SER A 503 8.53 10.46 -23.98
N THR A 504 9.00 11.63 -24.42
CA THR A 504 10.41 11.95 -24.66
C THR A 504 11.28 11.78 -23.41
N PRO A 505 10.97 12.42 -22.26
CA PRO A 505 11.60 12.18 -20.95
C PRO A 505 11.90 10.72 -20.61
N VAL A 506 10.88 9.87 -20.71
CA VAL A 506 10.92 8.51 -20.22
C VAL A 506 11.58 7.60 -21.25
N ALA A 507 11.28 7.79 -22.55
CA ALA A 507 11.88 7.01 -23.63
C ALA A 507 13.40 7.23 -23.75
N LEU A 508 13.86 8.46 -23.51
CA LEU A 508 15.28 8.80 -23.52
C LEU A 508 16.00 8.45 -22.23
N SER A 509 15.35 7.80 -21.25
CA SER A 509 16.00 7.26 -20.07
C SER A 509 16.50 5.83 -20.32
N PRO A 510 17.82 5.60 -20.49
CA PRO A 510 18.36 4.25 -20.61
C PRO A 510 18.05 3.35 -19.41
N PRO A 511 18.25 3.78 -18.14
CA PRO A 511 18.08 2.89 -16.99
C PRO A 511 16.62 2.48 -16.79
N LEU A 512 15.67 3.34 -17.14
CA LEU A 512 14.26 3.07 -16.93
C LEU A 512 13.65 2.31 -18.09
N THR A 513 13.97 2.63 -19.34
CA THR A 513 13.22 2.11 -20.52
C THR A 513 13.93 1.00 -21.26
N TRP A 514 15.27 1.00 -21.33
CA TRP A 514 15.99 0.07 -22.21
C TRP A 514 16.76 -1.00 -21.46
N MET A 515 17.38 -0.66 -20.33
CA MET A 515 18.28 -1.57 -19.61
C MET A 515 17.62 -2.88 -19.13
N PRO A 516 16.40 -2.90 -18.54
CA PRO A 516 15.74 -4.15 -18.16
C PRO A 516 15.57 -5.14 -19.31
N ILE A 517 15.14 -4.66 -20.48
CA ILE A 517 14.91 -5.46 -21.68
C ILE A 517 16.23 -5.96 -22.25
N LEU A 518 17.25 -5.09 -22.32
CA LEU A 518 18.59 -5.45 -22.76
C LEU A 518 19.22 -6.52 -21.87
N LEU A 519 19.14 -6.37 -20.54
CA LEU A 519 19.70 -7.32 -19.58
C LEU A 519 19.04 -8.70 -19.69
N LEU A 520 17.70 -8.75 -19.79
CA LEU A 520 16.98 -10.02 -20.00
C LEU A 520 17.32 -10.67 -21.34
N SER A 521 17.41 -9.88 -22.42
CA SER A 521 17.72 -10.37 -23.76
C SER A 521 19.15 -10.92 -23.83
N VAL A 522 20.11 -10.19 -23.25
CA VAL A 522 21.51 -10.62 -23.16
C VAL A 522 21.64 -11.87 -22.29
N ALA A 523 20.92 -11.96 -21.16
CA ALA A 523 20.91 -13.18 -20.34
C ALA A 523 20.35 -14.39 -21.10
N ALA A 524 19.23 -14.22 -21.82
CA ALA A 524 18.63 -15.28 -22.62
C ALA A 524 19.56 -15.74 -23.75
N TYR A 525 20.20 -14.80 -24.44
CA TYR A 525 21.16 -15.08 -25.51
C TYR A 525 22.43 -15.77 -24.98
N CYS A 526 23.02 -15.25 -23.92
CA CYS A 526 24.23 -15.82 -23.30
C CYS A 526 24.00 -17.22 -22.73
N THR A 527 22.75 -17.60 -22.47
CA THR A 527 22.41 -18.89 -21.85
C THR A 527 21.86 -19.90 -22.82
N VAL A 528 21.89 -19.64 -24.14
CA VAL A 528 21.46 -20.60 -25.18
C VAL A 528 22.20 -21.93 -25.02
N LEU A 529 21.44 -23.02 -25.01
CA LEU A 529 21.98 -24.38 -24.91
C LEU A 529 22.42 -24.87 -26.31
N PRO A 530 23.59 -25.50 -26.44
CA PRO A 530 23.99 -26.13 -27.69
C PRO A 530 23.04 -27.30 -28.02
N VAL A 531 22.78 -27.49 -29.32
CA VAL A 531 21.99 -28.61 -29.84
C VAL A 531 22.71 -29.91 -29.53
N GLY A 532 21.99 -30.84 -28.90
CA GLY A 532 22.42 -32.23 -28.74
C GLY A 532 21.90 -33.10 -29.87
#